data_AF-U7V877-F1
#
_entry.id   AF-U7V877-F1
#
_cell.length_a   1.000
_cell.length_b   1.000
_cell.length_c   1.000
_cell.angle_alpha   90.00
_cell.angle_beta   90.00
_cell.angle_gamma   90.00
#
_symmetry.space_group_name_H-M   'P 1'
#
loop_
_entity.id
_entity.type
_entity.pdbx_description
1 polymer ?
#
loop_
_entity_poly.entity_id
_entity_poly.type
_entity_poly.pdbx_seq_one_letter_code
_entity_poly.pdbx_strand_id
1 'polypeptide(L)'
;MSDRVLSSQAAKDAIQKIQSIITGGLTQQINALNNEGQQLSDPNNWDGPLASTFRNETWPHTHQSLQKASQDLTELNKQLQKIANDIFQAGGGA
;
A
#
# COMPACT_ATOMS: atom_id res chain seq x y z
N MET A 1 37.93 -5.48 -6.33
CA MET A 1 36.78 -6.03 -7.07
C MET A 1 35.64 -5.05 -6.88
N SER A 2 35.26 -4.35 -7.94
CA SER A 2 34.33 -3.23 -7.87
C SER A 2 32.91 -3.75 -7.64
N ASP A 3 32.38 -3.45 -6.47
CA ASP A 3 30.99 -3.65 -6.04
C ASP A 3 30.04 -2.72 -6.82
N ARG A 4 30.12 -2.78 -8.15
CA ARG A 4 29.26 -1.97 -9.03
C ARG A 4 27.87 -2.60 -8.93
N VAL A 5 27.06 -2.01 -8.06
CA VAL A 5 25.60 -2.12 -8.07
C VAL A 5 25.15 -1.97 -9.52
N LEU A 6 24.82 -3.09 -10.16
CA LEU A 6 24.31 -3.12 -11.52
C LEU A 6 22.83 -2.74 -11.43
N SER A 7 22.60 -1.47 -11.09
CA SER A 7 21.28 -0.85 -11.12
C SER A 7 20.86 -0.73 -12.57
N SER A 8 20.44 -1.86 -13.13
CA SER A 8 19.89 -1.90 -14.47
C SER A 8 18.78 -0.85 -14.55
N GLN A 9 18.70 -0.14 -15.67
CA GLN A 9 17.65 0.84 -15.90
C GLN A 9 16.26 0.26 -15.57
N ALA A 10 16.06 -1.03 -15.83
CA ALA A 10 14.88 -1.79 -15.46
C ALA A 10 14.52 -1.73 -13.95
N ALA A 11 15.50 -1.79 -13.05
CA ALA A 11 15.24 -1.68 -11.61
C ALA A 11 14.75 -0.28 -11.21
N LYS A 12 15.35 0.78 -11.79
CA LYS A 12 14.91 2.16 -11.58
C LYS A 12 13.49 2.37 -12.09
N ASP A 13 13.21 1.89 -13.30
CA ASP A 13 11.88 1.99 -13.92
C ASP A 13 10.83 1.23 -13.10
N ALA A 14 11.17 0.05 -12.57
CA ALA A 14 10.28 -0.72 -11.71
C ALA A 14 9.98 0.01 -10.39
N ILE A 15 11.00 0.58 -9.74
CA ILE A 15 10.82 1.38 -8.51
C ILE A 15 9.87 2.55 -8.76
N GLN A 16 10.09 3.31 -9.82
CA GLN A 16 9.25 4.46 -10.18
C GLN A 16 7.80 4.03 -10.46
N LYS A 17 7.59 2.92 -11.19
CA LYS A 17 6.26 2.37 -11.45
C LYS A 17 5.56 1.95 -10.15
N ILE A 18 6.24 1.25 -9.26
CA ILE A 18 5.65 0.84 -7.97
C ILE A 18 5.29 2.07 -7.15
N GLN A 19 6.18 3.05 -7.04
CA GLN A 19 5.88 4.31 -6.35
C GLN A 19 4.65 5.00 -6.93
N SER A 20 4.56 5.12 -8.26
CA SER A 20 3.40 5.71 -8.93
C SER A 20 2.10 4.94 -8.70
N ILE A 21 2.14 3.61 -8.57
CA ILE A 21 0.94 2.82 -8.27
C ILE A 21 0.48 3.08 -6.83
N ILE A 22 1.44 3.10 -5.88
CA ILE A 22 1.14 3.34 -4.47
C ILE A 22 0.61 4.76 -4.26
N THR A 23 1.28 5.77 -4.81
CA THR A 23 0.89 7.18 -4.66
C THR A 23 -0.25 7.60 -5.57
N GLY A 24 -0.46 6.90 -6.69
CA GLY A 24 -1.43 7.22 -7.73
C GLY A 24 -2.87 6.78 -7.43
N GLY A 25 -3.16 6.32 -6.22
CA GLY A 25 -4.53 6.15 -5.75
C GLY A 25 -4.82 4.84 -5.02
N LEU A 26 -3.89 3.89 -4.94
CA LEU A 26 -4.13 2.65 -4.21
C LEU A 26 -4.46 2.91 -2.74
N THR A 27 -3.71 3.79 -2.07
CA THR A 27 -4.02 4.19 -0.68
C THR A 27 -5.39 4.86 -0.56
N GLN A 28 -5.77 5.68 -1.55
CA GLN A 28 -7.09 6.32 -1.57
C GLN A 28 -8.21 5.29 -1.75
N GLN A 29 -8.01 4.28 -2.61
CA GLN A 29 -8.96 3.19 -2.82
C GLN A 29 -9.12 2.33 -1.56
N ILE A 30 -8.03 2.02 -0.85
CA ILE A 30 -8.10 1.31 0.43
C ILE A 30 -8.89 2.13 1.46
N ASN A 31 -8.66 3.43 1.55
CA ASN A 31 -9.41 4.31 2.44
C ASN A 31 -10.89 4.40 2.06
N ALA A 32 -11.20 4.48 0.76
CA ALA A 32 -12.58 4.47 0.28
C ALA A 32 -13.29 3.16 0.65
N LEU A 33 -12.64 2.02 0.45
CA LEU A 33 -13.17 0.71 0.85
C LEU A 33 -13.42 0.65 2.37
N ASN A 34 -12.49 1.19 3.17
CA ASN A 34 -12.67 1.28 4.62
C ASN A 34 -13.89 2.10 5.02
N ASN A 35 -14.12 3.23 4.36
CA ASN A 35 -15.28 4.08 4.62
C ASN A 35 -16.60 3.35 4.30
N GLU A 36 -16.69 2.71 3.12
CA GLU A 36 -17.89 1.96 2.73
C GLU A 36 -18.17 0.78 3.68
N GLY A 37 -17.13 0.04 4.08
CA GLY A 37 -17.31 -1.04 5.06
C GLY A 37 -17.68 -0.56 6.45
N GLN A 38 -17.26 0.64 6.86
CA GLN A 38 -17.76 1.29 8.09
C GLN A 38 -19.22 1.71 7.97
N GLN A 39 -19.64 2.26 6.83
CA GLN A 39 -21.04 2.61 6.58
C GLN A 39 -21.95 1.38 6.66
N LEU A 40 -21.55 0.26 6.06
CA LEU A 40 -22.26 -1.03 6.16
C LEU A 40 -22.20 -1.62 7.57
N SER A 41 -21.15 -1.31 8.32
CA SER A 41 -21.03 -1.68 9.72
C SER A 41 -21.74 -0.72 10.67
N ASP A 42 -22.51 0.27 10.21
CA ASP A 42 -23.31 1.13 11.09
C ASP A 42 -24.73 0.55 11.26
N PRO A 43 -25.20 0.24 12.49
CA PRO A 43 -26.55 -0.29 12.72
C PRO A 43 -27.66 0.68 12.30
N ASN A 44 -27.37 1.97 12.24
CA ASN A 44 -28.34 2.96 11.79
C ASN A 44 -28.54 2.93 10.27
N ASN A 45 -27.54 2.44 9.53
CA ASN A 45 -27.57 2.35 8.07
C ASN A 45 -28.03 0.96 7.59
N TRP A 46 -27.57 -0.09 8.27
CA TRP A 46 -27.95 -1.47 7.98
C TRP A 46 -28.00 -2.31 9.26
N ASP A 47 -29.17 -2.89 9.52
CA ASP A 47 -29.42 -3.76 10.67
C ASP A 47 -30.09 -5.07 10.26
N GLY A 48 -29.94 -6.08 11.12
CA GLY A 48 -30.47 -7.43 10.93
C GLY A 48 -29.40 -8.53 11.13
N PRO A 49 -29.80 -9.81 11.07
CA PRO A 49 -28.90 -10.93 11.36
C PRO A 49 -27.62 -10.95 10.51
N LEU A 50 -27.76 -10.66 9.20
CA LEU A 50 -26.63 -10.60 8.27
C LEU A 50 -25.73 -9.37 8.50
N ALA A 51 -26.31 -8.23 8.89
CA ALA A 51 -25.56 -7.02 9.24
C ALA A 51 -24.71 -7.27 10.50
N SER A 52 -25.26 -7.99 11.48
CA SER A 52 -24.55 -8.42 12.68
C SER A 52 -23.37 -9.34 12.33
N THR A 53 -23.58 -10.37 11.50
CA THR A 53 -22.48 -11.23 11.03
C THR A 53 -21.42 -10.45 10.27
N PHE A 54 -21.82 -9.52 9.39
CA PHE A 54 -20.87 -8.69 8.66
C PHE A 54 -20.03 -7.83 9.62
N ARG A 55 -20.67 -7.09 10.52
CA ARG A 55 -20.02 -6.20 11.49
C ARG A 55 -19.11 -6.94 12.48
N ASN A 56 -19.53 -8.11 12.94
CA ASN A 56 -18.85 -8.82 14.03
C ASN A 56 -17.81 -9.83 13.53
N GLU A 57 -17.99 -10.40 12.34
CA GLU A 57 -17.16 -11.51 11.86
C GLU A 57 -16.42 -11.18 10.56
N THR A 58 -17.11 -10.58 9.58
CA THR A 58 -16.53 -10.41 8.23
C THR A 58 -15.67 -9.15 8.13
N TRP A 59 -16.25 -7.99 8.43
CA TRP A 59 -15.61 -6.69 8.24
C TRP A 59 -14.37 -6.48 9.11
N PRO A 60 -14.35 -6.81 10.41
CA PRO A 60 -13.16 -6.56 11.24
C PRO A 60 -11.89 -7.22 10.71
N HIS A 61 -12.00 -8.46 10.21
CA HIS A 61 -10.88 -9.19 9.64
C HIS A 61 -10.38 -8.58 8.33
N THR A 62 -11.29 -8.21 7.43
CA THR A 62 -10.93 -7.53 6.19
C THR A 62 -10.32 -6.16 6.47
N HIS A 63 -10.93 -5.37 7.36
CA HIS A 63 -10.45 -4.05 7.75
C HIS A 63 -9.03 -4.11 8.34
N GLN A 64 -8.76 -5.05 9.24
CA GLN A 64 -7.40 -5.26 9.77
C GLN A 64 -6.39 -5.58 8.67
N SER A 65 -6.78 -6.43 7.71
CA SER A 65 -5.91 -6.78 6.57
C SER A 65 -5.65 -5.59 5.65
N LEU A 66 -6.67 -4.76 5.40
CA LEU A 66 -6.55 -3.53 4.62
C LEU A 66 -5.66 -2.49 5.31
N GLN A 67 -5.82 -2.31 6.62
CA GLN A 67 -4.95 -1.45 7.42
C GLN A 67 -3.50 -1.91 7.35
N LYS A 68 -3.27 -3.20 7.55
CA LYS A 68 -1.93 -3.79 7.43
C LYS A 68 -1.35 -3.59 6.03
N ALA A 69 -2.13 -3.86 4.98
CA ALA A 69 -1.70 -3.62 3.61
C ALA A 69 -1.32 -2.15 3.37
N SER A 70 -2.11 -1.19 3.88
CA SER A 70 -1.79 0.23 3.76
C SER A 70 -0.48 0.61 4.48
N GLN A 71 -0.23 0.04 5.66
CA GLN A 71 1.02 0.24 6.39
C GLN A 71 2.20 -0.37 5.64
N ASP A 72 2.08 -1.61 5.20
CA ASP A 72 3.12 -2.34 4.47
C ASP A 72 3.45 -1.64 3.14
N LEU A 73 2.45 -1.08 2.43
CA LEU A 73 2.65 -0.28 1.22
C LEU A 73 3.34 1.07 1.51
N THR A 74 3.02 1.71 2.63
CA THR A 74 3.68 2.96 3.05
C THR A 74 5.16 2.71 3.36
N GLU A 75 5.45 1.63 4.08
CA GLU A 75 6.82 1.23 4.40
C GLU A 75 7.59 0.83 3.13
N LEU A 76 6.97 0.07 2.24
CA LEU A 76 7.54 -0.26 0.93
C LEU A 76 7.90 1.01 0.14
N ASN A 77 7.02 2.02 0.12
CA ASN A 77 7.30 3.27 -0.58
C ASN A 77 8.56 3.97 -0.01
N LYS A 78 8.68 4.05 1.32
CA LYS A 78 9.86 4.63 1.99
C LYS A 78 11.13 3.87 1.67
N GLN A 79 11.09 2.54 1.73
CA GLN A 79 12.24 1.69 1.41
C GLN A 79 12.67 1.86 -0.04
N LEU A 80 11.71 1.90 -0.98
CA LEU A 80 11.98 2.12 -2.39
C LEU A 80 12.56 3.52 -2.67
N GLN A 81 12.13 4.56 -1.96
CA GLN A 81 12.75 5.89 -2.05
C GLN A 81 14.22 5.85 -1.62
N LYS A 82 14.53 5.16 -0.52
CA LYS A 82 15.91 4.99 -0.06
C LYS A 82 16.76 4.22 -1.07
N ILE A 83 16.25 3.08 -1.56
CA ILE A 83 16.92 2.26 -2.58
C ILE A 83 17.18 3.08 -3.85
N ALA A 84 16.18 3.86 -4.30
CA ALA A 84 16.35 4.75 -5.45
C ALA A 84 17.48 5.75 -5.22
N ASN A 85 17.49 6.46 -4.08
CA ASN A 85 18.53 7.43 -3.75
C ASN A 85 19.92 6.80 -3.72
N ASP A 86 20.07 5.65 -3.07
CA ASP A 86 21.34 4.92 -2.98
C ASP A 86 21.82 4.50 -4.38
N ILE A 87 20.92 3.99 -5.22
CA ILE A 87 21.19 3.62 -6.62
C ILE A 87 21.59 4.83 -7.48
N PHE A 88 20.88 5.96 -7.36
CA PHE A 88 21.15 7.17 -8.14
C PHE A 88 22.47 7.82 -7.71
N GLN A 89 22.77 7.85 -6.41
CA GLN A 89 24.01 8.38 -5.87
C GLN A 89 25.21 7.49 -6.23
N ALA A 90 25.07 6.16 -6.16
CA ALA A 90 26.12 5.21 -6.56
C ALA A 90 26.37 5.19 -8.08
N GLY A 91 25.37 5.59 -8.89
CA GLY A 91 25.46 5.66 -10.35
C GLY A 91 25.91 7.01 -10.92
N GLY A 92 26.01 8.07 -10.10
CA GLY A 92 26.37 9.43 -10.53
C GLY A 92 27.88 9.71 -10.65
N GLY A 93 28.71 8.68 -10.47
CA GLY A 93 30.17 8.77 -10.63
C GLY A 93 30.63 8.11 -11.94
N ALA A 94 30.38 8.77 -13.08
CA ALA A 94 31.07 8.54 -14.35
C ALA A 94 30.98 9.80 -15.22
#